data_AF-A0A519DK26-F1
#
_entry.id   AF-A0A519DK26-F1
#
_cell.length_a   1.000
_cell.length_b   1.000
_cell.length_c   1.000
_cell.angle_alpha   90.00
_cell.angle_beta   90.00
_cell.angle_gamma   90.00
#
_symmetry.space_group_name_H-M   'P 1'
#
loop_
_entity.id
_entity.type
_entity.pdbx_description
1 polymer ?
#
loop_
_entity_poly.entity_id
_entity_poly.type
_entity_poly.pdbx_seq_one_letter_code
_entity_poly.pdbx_strand_id
1 'polypeptide(L)'
;MTVVGFGFPFGAFLASRFLRPTPDPNNPNKLSSILLDGLEADHTLYSRGDSTYECGANPLGDAMIDFHFQYYWYAIIFLVFDIAFMFLAFGGLLSINAQPNAPDTIELAVSGLVTVSLFLALMSLGVWYAFRKRGRIYI
;
A
#
# COMPACT_ATOMS: atom_id res chain seq x y z
N MET A 1 5.03 4.30 -15.94
CA MET A 1 5.10 3.79 -14.54
C MET A 1 4.18 4.57 -13.60
N THR A 2 4.05 5.90 -13.72
CA THR A 2 3.07 6.71 -12.98
C THR A 2 1.61 6.36 -13.28
N VAL A 3 1.28 6.04 -14.54
CA VAL A 3 -0.08 5.65 -14.94
C VAL A 3 -0.54 4.36 -14.25
N VAL A 4 0.34 3.38 -14.07
CA VAL A 4 0.00 2.13 -13.37
C VAL A 4 0.03 2.33 -11.87
N GLY A 5 1.05 3.03 -11.33
CA GLY A 5 1.20 3.25 -9.89
C GLY A 5 0.14 4.18 -9.27
N PHE A 6 -0.33 5.20 -9.99
CA PHE A 6 -1.42 6.06 -9.54
C PHE A 6 -2.77 5.60 -10.08
N GLY A 7 -2.83 5.25 -11.36
CA GLY A 7 -4.10 4.93 -12.02
C GLY A 7 -4.76 3.66 -11.48
N PHE A 8 -3.99 2.67 -11.01
CA PHE A 8 -4.57 1.48 -10.40
C PHE A 8 -5.24 1.77 -9.03
N PRO A 9 -4.56 2.37 -8.02
CA PRO A 9 -5.20 2.68 -6.74
C PRO A 9 -6.27 3.77 -6.88
N PHE A 10 -6.05 4.80 -7.70
CA PHE A 10 -7.05 5.84 -7.93
C PHE A 10 -8.26 5.32 -8.70
N GLY A 11 -8.03 4.49 -9.73
CA GLY A 11 -9.09 3.83 -10.48
C GLY A 11 -9.89 2.88 -9.60
N ALA A 12 -9.24 2.09 -8.75
CA ALA A 12 -9.90 1.22 -7.77
C ALA A 12 -10.71 2.03 -6.75
N PHE A 13 -10.20 3.16 -6.27
CA PHE A 13 -10.93 4.07 -5.39
C PHE A 13 -12.20 4.60 -6.06
N LEU A 14 -12.09 5.13 -7.28
CA LEU A 14 -13.24 5.62 -8.03
C LEU A 14 -14.23 4.50 -8.33
N ALA A 15 -13.76 3.36 -8.84
CA ALA A 15 -14.60 2.20 -9.13
C ALA A 15 -15.33 1.73 -7.88
N SER A 16 -14.65 1.68 -6.73
CA SER A 16 -15.29 1.31 -5.46
C SER A 16 -16.37 2.29 -5.04
N ARG A 17 -16.21 3.60 -5.30
CA ARG A 17 -17.21 4.60 -4.93
C ARG A 17 -18.52 4.45 -5.70
N PHE A 18 -18.44 4.01 -6.96
CA PHE A 18 -19.59 3.92 -7.87
C PHE A 18 -20.18 2.52 -7.98
N LEU A 19 -19.36 1.47 -7.93
CA LEU A 19 -19.79 0.07 -8.12
C LEU A 19 -20.17 -0.61 -6.80
N ARG A 20 -19.54 -0.25 -5.68
CA ARG A 20 -19.79 -0.91 -4.39
C ARG A 20 -21.20 -0.55 -3.88
N PRO A 21 -22.01 -1.54 -3.44
CA PRO A 21 -23.24 -1.28 -2.72
C PRO A 21 -22.96 -0.51 -1.43
N THR A 22 -23.66 0.61 -1.25
CA THR A 22 -23.61 1.44 -0.05
C THR A 22 -25.00 1.54 0.57
N PRO A 23 -25.14 1.78 1.89
CA PRO A 23 -26.44 1.97 2.52
C PRO A 23 -27.23 3.11 1.87
N ASP A 24 -28.50 2.86 1.57
CA ASP A 24 -29.41 3.89 1.07
C ASP A 24 -29.64 4.93 2.18
N PRO A 25 -29.46 6.24 1.90
CA PRO A 25 -29.74 7.30 2.86
C PRO A 25 -31.17 7.25 3.45
N ASN A 26 -32.14 6.72 2.71
CA ASN A 26 -33.54 6.64 3.15
C ASN A 26 -33.86 5.34 3.91
N ASN A 27 -33.10 4.27 3.66
CA ASN A 27 -33.27 2.99 4.34
C ASN A 27 -31.90 2.33 4.60
N PRO A 28 -31.36 2.46 5.83
CA PRO A 28 -30.05 1.92 6.17
C PRO A 28 -29.92 0.40 5.99
N ASN A 29 -31.04 -0.33 6.07
CA ASN A 29 -31.06 -1.79 5.91
C ASN A 29 -30.97 -2.24 4.45
N LYS A 30 -31.05 -1.32 3.47
CA LYS A 30 -30.96 -1.63 2.05
C LYS A 30 -29.63 -1.12 1.51
N LEU A 31 -28.85 -1.99 0.88
CA LEU A 31 -27.64 -1.61 0.15
C LEU A 31 -27.96 -1.49 -1.33
N SER A 32 -27.51 -0.41 -1.97
CA SER A 32 -27.65 -0.21 -3.42
C SER A 32 -26.37 0.35 -4.02
N SER A 33 -26.09 -0.04 -5.27
CA SER A 33 -25.00 0.51 -6.07
C SER A 33 -25.49 1.71 -6.89
N ILE A 34 -24.64 2.71 -7.09
CA ILE A 34 -25.00 3.91 -7.85
C ILE A 34 -25.04 3.60 -9.35
N LEU A 35 -24.13 2.76 -9.84
CA LEU A 35 -23.94 2.51 -11.27
C LEU A 35 -24.57 1.19 -11.75
N LEU A 36 -24.61 0.17 -10.88
CA LEU A 36 -25.13 -1.15 -11.22
C LEU A 36 -26.55 -1.30 -10.70
N ASP A 37 -27.52 -0.98 -11.56
CA ASP A 37 -28.93 -1.15 -11.24
C ASP A 37 -29.27 -2.64 -11.06
N GLY A 38 -30.09 -2.95 -10.05
CA GLY A 38 -30.39 -4.33 -9.63
C GLY A 38 -29.36 -4.99 -8.71
N LEU A 39 -28.20 -4.36 -8.42
CA LEU A 39 -27.29 -4.80 -7.36
C LEU A 39 -27.77 -4.25 -6.01
N GLU A 40 -28.92 -4.76 -5.55
CA GLU A 40 -29.53 -4.40 -4.28
C GLU A 40 -29.54 -5.59 -3.31
N ALA A 41 -29.24 -5.32 -2.04
CA ALA A 41 -29.33 -6.31 -0.98
C ALA A 41 -30.15 -5.75 0.18
N ASP A 42 -31.16 -6.51 0.61
CA ASP A 42 -32.00 -6.17 1.77
C ASP A 42 -31.52 -6.93 3.00
N HIS A 43 -31.12 -6.19 4.02
CA HIS A 43 -30.59 -6.70 5.28
C HIS A 43 -31.58 -6.58 6.45
N THR A 44 -32.86 -6.30 6.19
CA THR A 44 -33.90 -6.15 7.24
C THR A 44 -34.00 -7.33 8.23
N LEU A 45 -33.71 -8.55 7.78
CA LEU A 45 -33.71 -9.75 8.64
C LEU A 45 -32.50 -9.82 9.58
N TYR A 46 -31.45 -9.04 9.34
CA TYR A 46 -30.21 -9.05 10.09
C TYR A 46 -30.18 -7.88 11.08
N SER A 47 -30.92 -8.00 12.18
CA SER A 47 -30.96 -6.99 13.27
C SER A 47 -29.58 -6.60 13.82
N ARG A 48 -28.56 -7.44 13.63
CA ARG A 48 -27.18 -7.26 14.10
C ARG A 48 -26.15 -7.15 12.96
N GLY A 49 -26.60 -6.85 11.74
CA GLY A 49 -25.72 -6.76 10.56
C GLY A 49 -24.58 -5.76 10.70
N ASP A 50 -24.80 -4.67 11.43
CA ASP A 50 -23.83 -3.60 11.65
C ASP A 50 -23.09 -3.70 13.01
N SER A 51 -23.30 -4.78 13.77
CA SER A 51 -22.65 -4.96 15.08
C SER A 51 -21.41 -5.85 14.99
N THR A 52 -20.41 -5.56 15.83
CA THR A 52 -19.20 -6.39 15.95
C THR A 52 -19.54 -7.80 16.40
N TYR A 53 -18.90 -8.80 15.77
CA TYR A 53 -19.07 -10.19 16.13
C TYR A 53 -18.31 -10.53 17.43
N GLU A 54 -19.03 -10.95 18.46
CA GLU A 54 -18.50 -11.32 19.79
C GLU A 54 -19.04 -12.69 20.25
N CYS A 55 -19.10 -13.66 19.33
CA CYS A 55 -19.58 -15.03 19.60
C CYS A 55 -20.99 -15.10 20.23
N GLY A 56 -21.85 -14.11 19.96
CA GLY A 56 -23.23 -14.03 20.46
C GLY A 56 -23.42 -13.14 21.69
N ALA A 57 -22.33 -12.65 22.30
CA ALA A 57 -22.41 -11.61 23.34
C ALA A 57 -22.51 -10.21 22.72
N ASN A 58 -22.92 -9.22 23.52
CA ASN A 58 -22.76 -7.81 23.14
C ASN A 58 -21.31 -7.40 23.42
N PRO A 59 -20.69 -6.56 22.57
CA PRO A 59 -19.34 -6.06 22.81
C PRO A 59 -19.29 -5.28 24.13
N LEU A 60 -18.28 -5.61 24.94
CA LEU A 60 -18.02 -4.96 26.22
C LEU A 60 -16.72 -4.18 26.12
N GLY A 61 -16.81 -2.85 26.26
CA GLY A 61 -15.67 -1.95 26.13
C GLY A 61 -15.30 -1.65 24.68
N ASP A 62 -14.28 -0.81 24.52
CA ASP A 62 -13.75 -0.45 23.21
C ASP A 62 -12.66 -1.43 22.78
N ALA A 63 -12.60 -1.73 21.48
CA ALA A 63 -11.56 -2.57 20.88
C ALA A 63 -10.22 -1.82 20.72
N MET A 64 -9.82 -1.03 21.73
CA MET A 64 -8.53 -0.35 21.78
C MET A 64 -7.50 -1.28 22.43
N ILE A 65 -6.58 -1.79 21.62
CA ILE A 65 -5.52 -2.70 22.06
C ILE A 65 -4.18 -1.97 21.96
N ASP A 66 -3.40 -2.01 23.04
CA ASP A 66 -2.02 -1.53 23.05
C ASP A 66 -1.11 -2.52 22.31
N PHE A 67 -0.90 -2.27 21.03
CA PHE A 67 0.02 -3.07 20.23
C PHE A 67 1.47 -2.84 20.64
N HIS A 68 2.24 -3.92 20.60
CA HIS A 68 3.66 -3.87 20.95
C HIS A 68 4.45 -3.01 19.94
N PHE A 69 5.39 -2.19 20.43
CA PHE A 69 6.11 -1.22 19.58
C PHE A 69 6.94 -1.86 18.44
N GLN A 70 7.16 -3.18 18.46
CA GLN A 70 7.87 -3.91 17.41
C GLN A 70 7.21 -3.77 16.02
N TYR A 71 5.88 -3.65 15.95
CA TYR A 71 5.17 -3.53 14.66
C TYR A 71 5.50 -2.21 13.92
N TYR A 72 5.81 -1.14 14.66
CA TYR A 72 6.22 0.14 14.06
C TYR A 72 7.56 0.04 13.33
N TRP A 73 8.49 -0.80 13.80
CA TRP A 73 9.78 -0.99 13.13
C TRP A 73 9.62 -1.57 11.74
N TYR A 74 8.72 -2.52 11.57
CA TYR A 74 8.39 -3.06 10.26
C TYR A 74 7.83 -2.00 9.32
N ALA A 75 6.89 -1.20 9.79
CA ALA A 75 6.31 -0.12 8.99
C ALA A 75 7.36 0.91 8.55
N ILE A 76 8.27 1.30 9.46
CA ILE A 76 9.34 2.27 9.15
C ILE A 76 10.35 1.68 8.15
N ILE A 77 10.79 0.44 8.35
CA ILE A 77 11.73 -0.22 7.43
C ILE A 77 11.08 -0.38 6.05
N PHE A 78 9.82 -0.79 6.00
CA PHE A 78 9.04 -0.90 4.77
C PHE A 78 8.95 0.45 4.05
N LEU A 79 8.57 1.53 4.75
CA LEU A 79 8.46 2.88 4.18
C LEU A 79 9.79 3.37 3.58
N VAL A 80 10.90 3.17 4.29
CA VAL A 80 12.23 3.56 3.81
C VAL A 80 12.61 2.77 2.55
N PHE A 81 12.30 1.48 2.51
CA PHE A 81 12.56 0.64 1.34
C PHE A 81 11.65 1.00 0.15
N ASP A 82 10.39 1.37 0.40
CA ASP A 82 9.44 1.82 -0.62
C ASP A 82 9.93 3.11 -1.32
N ILE A 83 10.42 4.08 -0.54
CA ILE A 83 11.05 5.29 -1.08
C ILE A 83 12.29 4.95 -1.91
N ALA A 84 13.10 3.99 -1.46
CA ALA A 84 14.28 3.58 -2.20
C ALA A 84 13.94 2.87 -3.52
N PHE A 85 12.90 2.05 -3.51
CA PHE A 85 12.36 1.43 -4.72
C PHE A 85 11.84 2.51 -5.70
N MET A 86 11.19 3.56 -5.21
CA MET A 86 10.77 4.69 -6.05
C MET A 86 11.96 5.35 -6.76
N PHE A 87 13.08 5.59 -6.06
CA PHE A 87 14.30 6.14 -6.69
C PHE A 87 14.89 5.18 -7.73
N LEU A 88 14.91 3.88 -7.45
CA LEU A 88 15.41 2.87 -8.39
C LEU A 88 14.52 2.78 -9.64
N ALA A 89 13.20 2.80 -9.47
CA ALA A 89 12.24 2.76 -10.56
C ALA A 89 12.31 4.03 -11.43
N PHE A 90 12.44 5.22 -10.81
CA PHE A 90 12.59 6.48 -11.53
C PHE A 90 13.94 6.54 -12.27
N GLY A 91 15.04 6.16 -11.61
CA GLY A 91 16.35 6.05 -12.24
C GLY A 91 16.37 5.07 -13.41
N GLY A 92 15.73 3.90 -13.26
CA GLY A 92 15.58 2.92 -14.32
C GLY A 92 14.77 3.46 -15.50
N LEU A 93 13.66 4.16 -15.25
CA LEU A 93 12.87 4.78 -16.31
C LEU A 93 13.68 5.84 -17.08
N LEU A 94 14.44 6.67 -16.38
CA LEU A 94 15.31 7.66 -17.03
C LEU A 94 16.40 6.99 -17.87
N SER A 95 16.99 5.89 -17.40
CA SER A 95 18.02 5.16 -18.16
C SER A 95 17.49 4.56 -19.47
N ILE A 96 16.22 4.16 -19.53
CA ILE A 96 15.61 3.60 -20.76
C ILE A 96 15.43 4.68 -21.83
N ASN A 97 15.28 5.94 -21.45
CA ASN A 97 15.08 7.06 -22.38
C ASN A 97 16.39 7.73 -22.83
N ALA A 98 17.56 7.24 -22.38
CA ALA A 98 18.84 7.80 -22.77
C ALA A 98 19.18 7.46 -24.24
N GLN A 99 19.46 8.48 -25.07
CA GLN A 99 19.82 8.28 -26.48
C GLN A 99 21.11 7.44 -26.63
N PRO A 100 21.10 6.39 -27.48
CA PRO A 100 22.25 5.48 -27.65
C PRO A 100 23.43 6.05 -28.45
N ASN A 101 23.30 7.23 -29.09
CA ASN A 101 24.27 7.73 -30.08
C ASN A 101 25.07 8.97 -29.64
N ALA A 102 25.15 9.25 -28.34
CA ALA A 102 25.99 10.34 -27.82
C ALA A 102 27.46 9.88 -27.65
N PRO A 103 28.45 10.75 -27.89
CA PRO A 103 29.87 10.39 -27.80
C PRO A 103 30.35 9.95 -26.39
N ASP A 104 29.58 10.24 -25.33
CA ASP A 104 29.96 9.98 -23.93
C ASP A 104 29.15 8.82 -23.27
N THR A 105 28.57 7.93 -24.08
CA THR A 105 27.63 6.88 -23.60
C THR A 105 28.23 5.90 -22.58
N ILE A 106 29.51 5.54 -22.71
CA ILE A 106 30.15 4.56 -21.83
C ILE A 106 30.42 5.15 -20.44
N GLU A 107 30.96 6.37 -20.37
CA GLU A 107 31.26 7.03 -19.09
C GLU A 107 29.99 7.32 -18.30
N LEU A 108 28.93 7.76 -18.99
CA LEU A 108 27.61 7.98 -18.39
C LEU A 108 27.01 6.68 -17.84
N ALA A 109 27.12 5.57 -18.58
CA ALA A 109 26.62 4.27 -18.16
C ALA A 109 27.38 3.71 -16.94
N VAL A 110 28.70 3.85 -16.92
CA VAL A 110 29.55 3.44 -15.78
C VAL A 110 29.23 4.29 -14.54
N SER A 111 29.10 5.60 -14.70
CA SER A 111 28.71 6.51 -13.61
C SER A 111 27.32 6.17 -13.02
N GLY A 112 26.35 5.88 -13.88
CA GLY A 112 25.02 5.43 -13.46
C GLY A 112 25.06 4.10 -12.70
N LEU A 113 25.81 3.13 -13.20
CA LEU A 113 25.98 1.82 -12.54
C LEU A 113 26.62 1.96 -11.15
N VAL A 114 27.67 2.79 -11.03
CA VAL A 114 28.34 3.06 -9.75
C VAL A 114 27.38 3.72 -8.76
N THR A 115 26.61 4.72 -9.22
CA THR A 115 25.66 5.44 -8.36
C THR A 115 24.55 4.52 -7.84
N VAL A 116 23.94 3.71 -8.71
CA VAL A 116 22.91 2.74 -8.32
C VAL A 116 23.47 1.66 -7.39
N SER A 117 24.68 1.17 -7.67
CA SER A 117 25.34 0.16 -6.82
C SER A 117 25.65 0.71 -5.43
N LEU A 118 26.16 1.94 -5.34
CA LEU A 118 26.42 2.61 -4.07
C LEU A 118 25.12 2.83 -3.28
N PHE A 119 24.06 3.27 -3.97
CA PHE A 119 22.74 3.45 -3.36
C PHE A 119 22.19 2.14 -2.78
N LEU A 120 22.22 1.05 -3.55
CA LEU A 120 21.77 -0.26 -3.10
C LEU A 120 22.61 -0.79 -1.93
N ALA A 121 23.93 -0.56 -1.94
CA ALA A 121 24.82 -0.95 -0.84
C ALA A 121 24.47 -0.21 0.46
N LEU A 122 24.24 1.12 0.38
CA LEU A 122 23.85 1.92 1.54
C LEU A 122 22.49 1.50 2.11
N MET A 123 21.50 1.27 1.25
CA MET A 123 20.18 0.80 1.67
C MET A 123 20.26 -0.58 2.34
N SER A 124 21.01 -1.51 1.75
CA SER A 124 21.22 -2.85 2.29
C SER A 124 21.93 -2.83 3.64
N LEU A 125 22.92 -1.94 3.80
CA LEU A 125 23.64 -1.75 5.07
C LEU A 125 22.72 -1.18 6.16
N GLY A 126 21.83 -0.26 5.81
CA GLY A 126 20.82 0.27 6.74
C GLY A 126 19.88 -0.81 7.25
N VAL A 127 19.38 -1.66 6.36
CA VAL A 127 18.52 -2.81 6.71
C VAL A 127 19.28 -3.82 7.57
N TRP A 128 20.52 -4.16 7.18
CA TRP A 128 21.38 -5.06 7.95
C TRP A 128 21.62 -4.55 9.38
N TYR A 129 21.91 -3.26 9.55
CA TYR A 129 22.07 -2.63 10.86
C TYR A 129 20.78 -2.72 11.69
N ALA A 130 19.63 -2.40 11.07
CA ALA A 130 18.34 -2.44 11.75
C ALA A 130 18.02 -3.84 12.30
N PHE A 131 18.27 -4.89 11.52
CA PHE A 131 18.08 -6.28 11.96
C PHE A 131 19.07 -6.70 13.03
N ARG A 132 20.35 -6.33 12.92
CA ARG A 132 21.38 -6.72 13.89
C ARG A 132 21.10 -6.18 15.30
N LYS A 133 20.52 -4.97 15.40
CA LYS A 133 20.23 -4.32 16.69
C LYS A 133 18.97 -4.84 17.38
N ARG A 134 18.05 -5.48 16.64
CA ARG A 134 16.68 -5.81 17.11
C ARG A 134 16.47 -7.32 17.29
N GLY A 135 17.52 -8.04 17.72
CA GLY A 135 17.75 -9.49 17.61
C GLY A 135 16.70 -10.51 18.10
N ARG A 136 15.46 -10.14 18.46
CA ARG A 136 14.34 -11.07 18.60
C ARG A 136 13.06 -10.36 18.20
N ILE A 137 12.55 -10.73 17.02
CA ILE A 137 11.23 -10.29 16.58
C ILE A 137 10.25 -11.40 16.94
N TYR A 138 9.25 -11.07 17.74
CA TYR A 138 8.18 -11.99 18.07
C TYR A 138 7.13 -11.87 16.98
N ILE A 139 7.07 -12.87 16.11
CA ILE A 139 5.94 -13.09 15.20
C ILE A 139 4.93 -14.01 15.87
#